data_AF-A0A534HW53-F1
#
_entry.id   AF-A0A534HW53-F1
#
_cell.length_a   1.000
_cell.length_b   1.000
_cell.length_c   1.000
_cell.angle_alpha   90.00
_cell.angle_beta   90.00
_cell.angle_gamma   90.00
#
_symmetry.space_group_name_H-M   'P 1'
#
loop_
_entity.id
_entity.type
_entity.pdbx_description
1 polymer ?
#
loop_
_entity_poly.entity_id
_entity_poly.type
_entity_poly.pdbx_seq_one_letter_code
_entity_poly.pdbx_strand_id
1 'polypeptide(L)'
;MLQELRASRLDVLSNAAGPPTAICGAGAGMPTRLGGRVLEAAFAIGPERQGGGWEIGVPVRFGSRTPGAVVCRWPVDRVVPVDAAELLELAAVVAAPRLDALLAAHRDEAKAATAVPELLGASESMANVRKAIVRAAAAPFAVLIEGESGVGKELAARAVHHLSARRERKFCDLNCAALPEDLLESELFGHARGAFSGAV
;
A
#
# COMPACT_ATOMS: atom_id res chain seq x y z
N MET A 1 24.84 12.91 6.31
CA MET A 1 23.65 13.64 6.80
C MET A 1 23.48 13.63 8.33
N LEU A 2 23.06 12.54 9.02
CA LEU A 2 22.84 12.61 10.48
C LEU A 2 24.10 12.91 11.31
N GLN A 3 25.26 12.35 10.93
CA GLN A 3 26.55 12.64 11.59
C GLN A 3 27.03 14.08 11.34
N GLU A 4 26.72 14.65 10.17
CA GLU A 4 27.04 16.04 9.82
C GLU A 4 26.11 17.02 10.57
N LEU A 5 24.83 16.71 10.65
CA LEU A 5 23.84 17.51 11.38
C LEU A 5 23.93 17.33 12.90
N ARG A 6 24.59 16.27 13.40
CA ARG A 6 24.60 15.88 14.83
C ARG A 6 23.19 15.73 15.44
N ALA A 7 22.23 15.34 14.60
CA ALA A 7 20.84 15.14 14.99
C ALA A 7 20.64 13.79 15.68
N SER A 8 19.69 13.72 16.62
CA SER A 8 19.29 12.47 17.27
C SER A 8 18.26 11.69 16.48
N ARG A 9 17.53 12.36 15.58
CA ARG A 9 16.52 11.75 14.71
C ARG A 9 16.25 12.59 13.45
N LEU A 10 15.97 11.91 12.35
CA LEU A 10 15.44 12.45 11.11
C LEU A 10 14.29 11.57 10.65
N ASP A 11 13.12 12.13 10.41
CA ASP A 11 11.94 11.43 9.90
C ASP A 11 11.43 12.10 8.62
N VAL A 12 10.95 11.30 7.68
CA VAL A 12 10.11 11.73 6.57
C VAL A 12 8.69 11.27 6.87
N LEU A 13 7.76 12.21 7.03
CA LEU A 13 6.38 11.94 7.38
C LEU A 13 5.45 12.22 6.20
N SER A 14 4.30 11.53 6.16
CA SER A 14 3.21 11.81 5.24
C SER A 14 1.86 11.58 5.92
N ASN A 15 0.83 12.29 5.45
CA ASN A 15 -0.58 12.10 5.80
C ASN A 15 -1.40 11.51 4.64
N ALA A 16 -0.74 11.02 3.57
CA ALA A 16 -1.43 10.52 2.38
C ALA A 16 -2.31 9.28 2.64
N ALA A 17 -2.04 8.52 3.72
CA ALA A 17 -2.78 7.33 4.12
C ALA A 17 -3.62 7.53 5.40
N GLY A 18 -3.81 8.76 5.86
CA GLY A 18 -4.53 9.08 7.08
C GLY A 18 -3.72 9.99 8.02
N PRO A 19 -3.65 9.72 9.33
CA PRO A 19 -2.94 10.59 10.25
C PRO A 19 -1.44 10.69 9.90
N PRO A 20 -0.77 11.82 10.20
CA PRO A 20 0.66 12.00 9.93
C PRO A 20 1.49 10.85 10.51
N THR A 21 2.12 10.08 9.64
CA THR A 21 2.90 8.89 10.00
C THR A 21 4.29 8.96 9.36
N ALA A 22 5.31 8.48 10.07
CA ALA A 22 6.66 8.37 9.51
C ALA A 22 6.69 7.28 8.42
N ILE A 23 7.10 7.67 7.22
CA ILE A 23 7.30 6.78 6.05
C ILE A 23 8.69 6.16 6.11
N CYS A 24 9.68 6.94 6.52
CA CYS A 24 11.01 6.46 6.84
C CYS A 24 11.67 7.38 7.87
N GLY A 25 12.70 6.89 8.54
CA GLY A 25 13.44 7.69 9.48
C GLY A 25 14.73 7.00 9.93
N ALA A 26 15.58 7.75 10.60
CA ALA A 26 16.83 7.27 11.15
C ALA A 26 17.12 7.98 12.49
N GLY A 27 17.75 7.25 13.41
CA GLY A 27 18.10 7.73 14.74
C GLY A 27 17.24 7.14 15.87
N ALA A 28 17.61 7.45 17.11
CA ALA A 28 17.03 6.85 18.32
C ALA A 28 16.19 7.85 19.16
N GLY A 29 16.01 9.08 18.67
CA GLY A 29 15.19 10.09 19.35
C GLY A 29 13.71 9.74 19.42
N MET A 30 12.97 10.43 20.29
CA MET A 30 11.52 10.30 20.38
C MET A 30 10.83 10.79 19.09
N PRO A 31 9.69 10.18 18.70
CA PRO A 31 8.87 10.67 17.61
C PRO A 31 8.43 12.11 17.82
N THR A 32 8.37 12.87 16.73
CA THR A 32 7.95 14.28 16.71
C THR A 32 6.47 14.42 16.36
N ARG A 33 5.83 15.47 16.90
CA ARG A 33 4.49 15.93 16.46
C ARG A 33 4.58 17.05 15.43
N LEU A 34 5.77 17.59 15.18
CA LEU A 34 5.99 18.72 14.28
C LEU A 34 5.63 18.39 12.83
N GLY A 35 5.83 17.14 12.41
CA GLY A 35 5.52 16.69 11.04
C GLY A 35 4.08 16.98 10.63
N GLY A 36 3.11 16.75 11.52
CA GLY A 36 1.70 17.07 11.25
C GLY A 36 1.46 18.56 11.03
N ARG A 37 2.07 19.41 11.85
CA ARG A 37 1.98 20.88 11.73
C ARG A 37 2.63 21.39 10.45
N VAL A 38 3.77 20.82 10.05
CA VAL A 38 4.44 21.18 8.80
C VAL A 38 3.61 20.78 7.59
N LEU A 39 3.00 19.59 7.61
CA LEU A 39 2.09 19.12 6.57
C LEU A 39 0.85 20.02 6.43
N GLU A 40 0.27 20.42 7.57
CA GLU A 40 -0.92 21.28 7.61
C GLU A 40 -0.61 22.71 7.16
N ALA A 41 0.45 23.29 7.72
CA ALA A 41 0.82 24.67 7.46
C ALA A 41 1.49 24.85 6.08
N ALA A 42 2.10 23.78 5.57
CA ALA A 42 2.83 23.76 4.31
C ALA A 42 3.94 24.82 4.23
N PHE A 43 4.64 25.10 5.33
CA PHE A 43 5.86 25.93 5.40
C PHE A 43 6.82 25.39 6.46
N ALA A 44 8.08 25.83 6.44
CA ALA A 44 9.10 25.39 7.39
C ALA A 44 8.82 25.90 8.80
N ILE A 45 8.90 25.03 9.80
CA ILE A 45 8.67 25.36 11.21
C ILE A 45 9.93 25.02 12.01
N GLY A 46 10.37 25.97 12.85
CA GLY A 46 11.52 25.83 13.74
C GLY A 46 12.74 26.67 13.31
N PRO A 47 13.86 26.58 14.03
CA PRO A 47 14.08 25.71 15.19
C PRO A 47 13.17 26.09 16.37
N GLU A 48 12.41 25.13 16.87
CA GLU A 48 11.57 25.29 18.07
C GLU A 48 11.87 24.20 19.09
N ARG A 49 11.55 24.48 20.35
CA ARG A 49 11.83 23.58 21.47
C ARG A 49 10.57 22.80 21.85
N GLN A 50 10.57 21.48 21.64
CA GLN A 50 9.45 20.60 22.00
C GLN A 50 9.93 19.26 22.57
N GLY A 51 9.20 18.73 23.55
CA GLY A 51 9.43 17.38 24.10
C GLY A 51 10.84 17.13 24.65
N GLY A 52 11.56 18.16 25.11
CA GLY A 52 12.93 18.01 25.62
C GLY A 52 14.02 17.99 24.54
N GLY A 53 13.78 18.56 23.36
CA GLY A 53 14.80 18.74 22.32
C GLY A 53 14.48 19.91 21.40
N TRP A 54 15.34 20.13 20.41
CA TRP A 54 15.11 21.08 19.32
C TRP A 54 14.61 20.35 18.09
N GLU A 55 13.69 20.96 17.35
CA GLU A 55 13.13 20.40 16.14
C GLU A 55 13.05 21.45 15.03
N ILE A 56 13.36 21.02 13.81
CA ILE A 56 13.08 21.75 12.57
C ILE A 56 12.31 20.81 11.67
N GLY A 57 11.23 21.30 11.06
CA GLY A 57 10.48 20.56 10.07
C GLY A 57 10.27 21.40 8.81
N VAL A 58 10.46 20.78 7.65
CA VAL A 58 10.32 21.42 6.34
C VAL A 58 9.37 20.61 5.46
N PRO A 59 8.51 21.27 4.66
CA PRO A 59 7.58 20.56 3.78
C PRO A 59 8.34 20.00 2.57
N VAL A 60 8.02 18.76 2.21
CA VAL A 60 8.40 18.17 0.93
C VAL A 60 7.34 18.59 -0.09
N ARG A 61 7.72 19.41 -1.06
CA ARG A 61 6.80 19.90 -2.11
C ARG A 61 7.09 19.25 -3.44
N PHE A 62 6.03 18.81 -4.13
CA PHE A 62 6.12 18.27 -5.49
C PHE A 62 4.98 18.85 -6.33
N GLY A 63 5.31 19.79 -7.23
CA GLY A 63 4.32 20.62 -7.90
C GLY A 63 3.54 21.48 -6.89
N SER A 64 2.21 21.50 -7.00
CA SER A 64 1.31 22.21 -6.07
C SER A 64 0.99 21.44 -4.79
N ARG A 65 1.54 20.23 -4.61
CA ARG A 65 1.23 19.33 -3.49
C ARG A 65 2.35 19.33 -2.46
N THR A 66 2.00 19.06 -1.21
CA THR A 66 2.92 18.77 -0.11
C THR A 66 2.79 17.29 0.28
N PRO A 67 3.39 16.35 -0.48
CA PRO A 67 3.27 14.91 -0.21
C PRO A 67 3.84 14.47 1.15
N GLY A 68 4.72 15.27 1.76
CA GLY A 68 5.37 14.92 3.01
C GLY A 68 6.01 16.08 3.75
N ALA A 69 6.66 15.76 4.86
CA ALA A 69 7.50 16.66 5.63
C ALA A 69 8.79 15.94 6.04
N VAL A 70 9.92 16.63 6.00
CA VAL A 70 11.16 16.18 6.63
C VAL A 70 11.27 16.86 7.99
N VAL A 71 11.44 16.09 9.05
CA VAL A 71 11.62 16.62 10.40
C VAL A 71 12.91 16.10 10.98
N CYS A 72 13.71 17.01 11.52
CA CYS A 72 14.96 16.69 12.18
C CYS A 72 14.90 17.16 13.64
N ARG A 73 15.49 16.35 14.53
CA ARG A 73 15.48 16.58 15.97
C ARG A 73 16.88 16.50 16.54
N TRP A 74 17.16 17.38 17.50
CA TRP A 74 18.38 17.41 18.29
C TRP A 74 18.08 17.28 19.80
N PRO A 75 19.02 16.70 20.57
CA PRO A 75 19.01 16.75 22.03
C PRO A 75 18.97 18.19 22.59
N VAL A 76 18.49 18.37 23.81
CA VAL A 76 18.36 19.69 24.46
C VAL A 76 19.69 20.41 24.66
N ASP A 77 20.76 19.65 24.88
CA ASP A 77 22.13 20.11 25.12
C ASP A 77 22.90 20.38 23.82
N ARG A 78 22.27 20.18 22.66
CA ARG A 78 22.87 20.45 21.36
C ARG A 78 22.44 21.81 20.82
N VAL A 79 23.41 22.48 20.20
CA VAL A 79 23.17 23.65 19.36
C VAL A 79 22.76 23.15 17.98
N VAL A 80 21.59 23.60 17.51
CA VAL A 80 21.12 23.34 16.14
C VAL A 80 22.05 24.07 15.16
N PRO A 81 22.61 23.39 14.15
CA PRO A 81 23.42 24.06 13.13
C PRO A 81 22.62 25.19 12.43
N VAL A 82 23.28 26.31 12.16
CA VAL A 82 22.62 27.51 11.58
C VAL A 82 22.08 27.21 10.18
N ASP A 83 22.77 26.37 9.43
CA ASP A 83 22.46 25.90 8.08
C ASP A 83 21.50 24.69 8.06
N ALA A 84 21.05 24.20 9.22
CA ALA A 84 20.22 22.99 9.30
C ALA A 84 18.91 23.16 8.53
N ALA A 85 18.26 24.33 8.59
CA ALA A 85 17.02 24.58 7.87
C ALA A 85 17.23 24.50 6.35
N GLU A 86 18.26 25.18 5.82
CA GLU A 86 18.59 25.18 4.39
C GLU A 86 18.94 23.78 3.87
N LEU A 87 19.74 23.03 4.64
CA LEU A 87 20.08 21.65 4.31
C LEU A 87 18.85 20.73 4.29
N LEU A 88 17.93 20.91 5.22
CA LEU A 88 16.68 20.15 5.26
C LEU A 88 15.77 20.53 4.09
N GLU A 89 15.68 21.80 3.73
CA GLU A 89 14.91 22.25 2.56
C GLU A 89 15.46 21.64 1.27
N LEU A 90 16.79 21.65 1.09
CA LEU A 90 17.43 20.99 -0.05
C LEU A 90 17.15 19.48 -0.06
N ALA A 91 17.27 18.82 1.09
CA ALA A 91 16.94 17.40 1.22
C ALA A 91 15.48 17.11 0.88
N ALA A 92 14.55 17.99 1.28
CA ALA A 92 13.14 17.87 0.97
C ALA A 92 12.88 17.99 -0.54
N VAL A 93 13.55 18.92 -1.23
CA VAL A 93 13.46 19.06 -2.69
C VAL A 93 13.97 17.80 -3.39
N VAL A 94 15.13 17.27 -2.97
CA VAL A 94 15.71 16.04 -3.56
C VAL A 94 14.83 14.82 -3.29
N ALA A 95 14.23 14.73 -2.10
CA ALA A 95 13.37 13.61 -1.73
C ALA A 95 12.00 13.64 -2.44
N ALA A 96 11.53 14.80 -2.88
CA ALA A 96 10.17 15.01 -3.40
C ALA A 96 9.71 14.01 -4.47
N PRO A 97 10.43 13.80 -5.61
CA PRO A 97 9.98 12.87 -6.64
C PRO A 97 9.94 11.43 -6.13
N ARG A 98 10.88 11.03 -5.27
CA ARG A 98 10.95 9.67 -4.73
C ARG A 98 9.86 9.41 -3.70
N LEU A 99 9.57 10.40 -2.85
CA LEU A 99 8.47 10.32 -1.90
C LEU A 99 7.12 10.24 -2.60
N ASP A 100 6.89 11.06 -3.63
CA ASP A 100 5.63 11.01 -4.38
C ASP A 100 5.43 9.65 -5.07
N ALA A 101 6.48 9.08 -5.67
CA ALA A 101 6.43 7.76 -6.29
C ALA A 101 6.10 6.65 -5.27
N LEU A 102 6.71 6.68 -4.07
CA LEU A 102 6.40 5.72 -3.00
C LEU A 102 4.94 5.83 -2.54
N LEU A 103 4.45 7.06 -2.33
CA LEU A 103 3.07 7.29 -1.90
C LEU A 103 2.05 6.98 -3.00
N ALA A 104 2.41 7.13 -4.27
CA ALA A 104 1.59 6.70 -5.40
C ALA A 104 1.46 5.17 -5.43
N ALA A 105 2.57 4.44 -5.33
CA ALA A 105 2.58 2.98 -5.29
C ALA A 105 1.71 2.44 -4.14
N HIS A 106 1.82 3.01 -2.93
CA HIS A 106 0.98 2.62 -1.80
C HIS A 106 -0.51 2.93 -2.00
N ARG A 107 -0.84 4.05 -2.66
CA ARG A 107 -2.24 4.38 -2.99
C ARG A 107 -2.81 3.42 -4.03
N ASP A 108 -2.03 3.03 -5.02
CA ASP A 108 -2.47 2.06 -6.03
C ASP A 108 -2.67 0.67 -5.41
N GLU A 109 -1.78 0.24 -4.51
CA GLU A 109 -1.98 -0.97 -3.71
C GLU A 109 -3.26 -0.91 -2.85
N ALA A 110 -3.51 0.22 -2.19
CA ALA A 110 -4.69 0.41 -1.34
C ALA A 110 -5.99 0.44 -2.14
N LYS A 111 -6.01 1.13 -3.28
CA LYS A 111 -7.15 1.16 -4.20
C LYS A 111 -7.45 -0.23 -4.75
N ALA A 112 -6.42 -0.96 -5.15
CA ALA A 112 -6.59 -2.32 -5.62
C ALA A 112 -7.11 -3.24 -4.51
N ALA A 113 -6.67 -3.02 -3.26
CA ALA A 113 -7.23 -3.70 -2.09
C ALA A 113 -8.69 -3.32 -1.78
N THR A 114 -9.21 -2.20 -2.29
CA THR A 114 -10.65 -1.84 -2.17
C THR A 114 -11.48 -2.22 -3.39
N ALA A 115 -10.84 -2.68 -4.47
CA ALA A 115 -11.51 -3.00 -5.73
C ALA A 115 -12.30 -4.32 -5.70
N VAL A 116 -12.32 -5.01 -4.55
CA VAL A 116 -13.06 -6.27 -4.33
C VAL A 116 -14.16 -6.05 -3.28
N PRO A 117 -15.28 -5.39 -3.65
CA PRO A 117 -16.33 -5.04 -2.69
C PRO A 117 -17.01 -6.27 -2.04
N GLU A 118 -16.98 -7.43 -2.70
CA GLU A 118 -17.60 -8.66 -2.20
C GLU A 118 -16.80 -9.34 -1.07
N LEU A 119 -15.51 -9.04 -0.91
CA LEU A 119 -14.66 -9.60 0.15
C LEU A 119 -14.60 -8.67 1.37
N LEU A 120 -15.57 -8.86 2.26
CA LEU A 120 -15.72 -8.10 3.51
C LEU A 120 -14.60 -8.42 4.52
N GLY A 121 -14.23 -7.44 5.33
CA GLY A 121 -13.30 -7.60 6.45
C GLY A 121 -12.19 -6.55 6.49
N ALA A 122 -11.97 -5.96 7.67
CA ALA A 122 -10.99 -4.89 7.90
C ALA A 122 -9.65 -5.37 8.51
N SER A 123 -9.47 -6.68 8.68
CA SER A 123 -8.24 -7.24 9.23
C SER A 123 -7.06 -7.08 8.26
N GLU A 124 -5.84 -7.06 8.81
CA GLU A 124 -4.60 -7.06 8.02
C GLU A 124 -4.49 -8.31 7.13
N SER A 125 -4.95 -9.47 7.63
CA SER A 125 -5.02 -10.71 6.85
C SER A 125 -5.88 -10.55 5.58
N MET A 126 -7.05 -9.94 5.71
CA MET A 126 -7.93 -9.68 4.56
C MET A 126 -7.35 -8.64 3.61
N ALA A 127 -6.61 -7.65 4.12
CA ALA A 127 -5.86 -6.72 3.26
C ALA A 127 -4.82 -7.47 2.41
N ASN A 128 -4.10 -8.43 3.01
CA ASN A 128 -3.14 -9.27 2.29
C ASN A 128 -3.79 -10.16 1.24
N VAL A 129 -4.96 -10.74 1.54
CA VAL A 129 -5.75 -11.52 0.56
C VAL A 129 -6.16 -10.64 -0.63
N ARG A 130 -6.69 -9.44 -0.39
CA ARG A 130 -7.07 -8.52 -1.48
C ARG A 130 -5.87 -8.10 -2.33
N LYS A 131 -4.70 -7.86 -1.72
CA LYS A 131 -3.45 -7.63 -2.45
C LYS A 131 -3.01 -8.84 -3.29
N ALA A 132 -3.18 -10.07 -2.79
CA ALA A 132 -2.88 -11.28 -3.55
C ALA A 132 -3.79 -11.42 -4.77
N ILE A 133 -5.09 -11.15 -4.61
CA ILE A 133 -6.08 -11.18 -5.69
C ILE A 133 -5.71 -10.21 -6.81
N VAL A 134 -5.34 -8.98 -6.49
CA VAL A 134 -4.92 -7.97 -7.49
C VAL A 134 -3.71 -8.45 -8.28
N ARG A 135 -2.70 -8.99 -7.59
CA ARG A 135 -1.50 -9.54 -8.25
C ARG A 135 -1.84 -10.73 -9.15
N ALA A 136 -2.71 -11.62 -8.68
CA ALA A 136 -3.18 -12.76 -9.44
C ALA A 136 -4.00 -12.34 -10.67
N ALA A 137 -4.81 -11.29 -10.58
CA ALA A 137 -5.61 -10.77 -11.70
C ALA A 137 -4.75 -10.22 -12.85
N ALA A 138 -3.56 -9.68 -12.54
CA ALA A 138 -2.59 -9.22 -13.53
C ALA A 138 -1.78 -10.36 -14.17
N ALA A 139 -1.79 -11.56 -13.58
CA ALA A 139 -1.00 -12.68 -14.05
C ALA A 139 -1.64 -13.36 -15.27
N PRO A 140 -0.84 -13.76 -16.29
CA PRO A 140 -1.37 -14.47 -17.46
C PRO A 140 -1.61 -15.97 -17.23
N PHE A 141 -1.15 -16.52 -16.10
CA PHE A 141 -1.17 -17.95 -15.76
C PHE A 141 -2.31 -18.34 -14.80
N ALA A 142 -2.47 -19.65 -14.57
CA ALA A 142 -3.48 -20.19 -13.67
C ALA A 142 -3.24 -19.80 -12.20
N VAL A 143 -4.32 -19.64 -11.45
CA VAL A 143 -4.31 -19.23 -10.04
C VAL A 143 -4.94 -20.32 -9.19
N LEU A 144 -4.24 -20.79 -8.17
CA LEU A 144 -4.77 -21.70 -7.15
C LEU A 144 -5.20 -20.89 -5.92
N ILE A 145 -6.43 -21.12 -5.44
CA ILE A 145 -6.96 -20.47 -4.24
C ILE A 145 -7.18 -21.54 -3.17
N GLU A 146 -6.42 -21.44 -2.09
CA GLU A 146 -6.49 -22.36 -0.96
C GLU A 146 -7.23 -21.75 0.23
N GLY A 147 -7.81 -22.61 1.06
CA GLY A 147 -8.56 -22.20 2.25
C GLY A 147 -9.58 -23.25 2.66
N GLU A 148 -10.10 -23.13 3.87
CA GLU A 148 -11.11 -24.04 4.41
C GLU A 148 -12.45 -23.96 3.66
N SER A 149 -13.36 -24.90 3.93
CA SER A 149 -14.70 -24.85 3.37
C SER A 149 -15.45 -23.61 3.90
N GLY A 150 -16.16 -22.90 3.04
CA GLY A 150 -16.98 -21.74 3.43
C GLY A 150 -16.26 -20.39 3.59
N VAL A 151 -14.94 -20.29 3.39
CA VAL A 151 -14.21 -19.00 3.55
C VAL A 151 -14.35 -18.03 2.36
N GLY A 152 -15.23 -18.31 1.40
CA GLY A 152 -15.46 -17.43 0.25
C GLY A 152 -14.43 -17.55 -0.88
N LYS A 153 -13.83 -18.73 -1.09
CA LYS A 153 -12.89 -18.97 -2.20
C LYS A 153 -13.48 -18.63 -3.58
N GLU A 154 -14.78 -18.85 -3.76
CA GLU A 154 -15.49 -18.48 -4.99
C GLU A 154 -15.53 -16.97 -5.21
N LEU A 155 -15.79 -16.19 -4.16
CA LEU A 155 -15.74 -14.72 -4.21
C LEU A 155 -14.33 -14.24 -4.58
N ALA A 156 -13.29 -14.90 -4.04
CA ALA A 156 -11.91 -14.61 -4.42
C ALA A 156 -11.64 -14.93 -5.91
N ALA A 157 -12.16 -16.04 -6.45
CA ALA A 157 -12.03 -16.38 -7.87
C ALA A 157 -12.74 -15.37 -8.79
N ARG A 158 -13.97 -14.97 -8.44
CA ARG A 158 -14.75 -13.94 -9.15
C ARG A 158 -14.02 -12.60 -9.13
N ALA A 159 -13.44 -12.23 -7.99
CA ALA A 159 -12.64 -11.02 -7.86
C ALA A 159 -11.40 -11.02 -8.76
N VAL A 160 -10.65 -12.13 -8.81
CA VAL A 160 -9.51 -12.28 -9.72
C VAL A 160 -9.96 -12.09 -11.17
N HIS A 161 -11.06 -12.71 -11.57
CA HIS A 161 -11.60 -12.55 -12.93
C HIS A 161 -12.00 -11.10 -13.24
N HIS A 162 -12.78 -10.47 -12.35
CA HIS A 162 -13.29 -9.10 -12.51
C HIS A 162 -12.17 -8.06 -12.65
N LEU A 163 -11.05 -8.24 -11.93
CA LEU A 163 -9.90 -7.34 -11.96
C LEU A 163 -8.92 -7.65 -13.10
N SER A 164 -9.08 -8.77 -13.80
CA SER A 164 -8.14 -9.19 -14.84
C SER A 164 -8.40 -8.53 -16.19
N ALA A 165 -7.44 -8.66 -17.10
CA ALA A 165 -7.63 -8.31 -18.52
C ALA A 165 -8.72 -9.17 -19.22
N ARG A 166 -9.21 -10.24 -18.58
CA ARG A 166 -10.22 -11.17 -19.11
C ARG A 166 -11.64 -10.90 -18.58
N ARG A 167 -11.87 -9.83 -17.82
CA ARG A 167 -13.15 -9.50 -17.16
C ARG A 167 -14.38 -9.45 -18.07
N GLU A 168 -14.18 -9.16 -19.36
CA GLU A 168 -15.27 -9.09 -20.36
C GLU A 168 -15.62 -10.47 -20.94
N ARG A 169 -14.82 -11.50 -20.63
CA ARG A 169 -15.06 -12.88 -21.06
C ARG A 169 -15.98 -13.57 -20.06
N LYS A 170 -16.68 -14.61 -20.50
CA LYS A 170 -17.53 -15.41 -19.62
C LYS A 170 -16.71 -16.03 -18.48
N PHE A 171 -17.17 -15.84 -17.25
CA PHE A 171 -16.71 -16.58 -16.08
C PHE A 171 -17.59 -17.83 -15.93
N CYS A 172 -16.98 -19.01 -16.01
CA CYS A 172 -17.65 -20.29 -15.77
C CYS A 172 -17.08 -20.90 -14.50
N ASP A 173 -17.91 -21.00 -13.48
CA ASP A 173 -17.66 -21.72 -12.24
C ASP A 173 -18.11 -23.17 -12.38
N LEU A 174 -17.28 -24.09 -11.89
CA LEU A 174 -17.58 -25.52 -11.87
C LEU A 174 -17.28 -26.07 -10.48
N ASN A 175 -18.30 -26.66 -9.85
CA ASN A 175 -18.12 -27.37 -8.61
C ASN A 175 -17.86 -28.86 -8.89
N CYS A 176 -16.58 -29.26 -8.94
CA CYS A 176 -16.21 -30.65 -9.22
C CYS A 176 -16.76 -31.65 -8.18
N ALA A 177 -17.05 -31.22 -6.94
CA ALA A 177 -17.61 -32.10 -5.92
C ALA A 177 -19.10 -32.43 -6.15
N ALA A 178 -19.78 -31.68 -7.02
CA ALA A 178 -21.19 -31.89 -7.36
C ALA A 178 -21.38 -32.70 -8.65
N LEU A 179 -20.30 -33.07 -9.34
CA LEU A 179 -20.34 -33.82 -10.60
C LEU A 179 -20.04 -35.30 -10.36
N PRO A 180 -20.88 -36.23 -10.87
CA PRO A 180 -20.53 -37.65 -10.92
C PRO A 180 -19.29 -37.87 -11.79
N GLU A 181 -18.37 -38.75 -11.37
CA GLU A 181 -17.13 -39.05 -12.10
C GLU A 181 -17.41 -39.47 -13.55
N ASP A 182 -18.45 -40.28 -13.73
CA ASP A 182 -18.90 -40.85 -15.01
C ASP A 182 -19.33 -39.77 -16.04
N LEU A 183 -19.68 -38.57 -15.58
CA LEU A 183 -20.16 -37.46 -16.41
C LEU A 183 -19.16 -36.30 -16.52
N LEU A 184 -18.10 -36.31 -15.71
CA LEU A 184 -17.13 -35.21 -15.61
C LEU A 184 -16.48 -34.89 -16.97
N GLU A 185 -16.01 -35.91 -17.67
CA GLU A 185 -15.36 -35.74 -18.99
C GLU A 185 -16.36 -35.21 -20.04
N SER A 186 -17.59 -35.73 -20.01
CA SER A 186 -18.64 -35.36 -20.96
C SER A 186 -19.12 -33.91 -20.80
N GLU A 187 -19.14 -33.40 -19.57
CA GLU A 187 -19.50 -32.00 -19.26
C GLU A 187 -18.33 -31.03 -19.53
N LEU A 188 -17.09 -31.44 -19.25
CA LEU A 188 -15.91 -30.58 -19.45
C LEU A 188 -15.50 -30.42 -20.91
N PHE A 189 -15.58 -31.51 -21.68
CA PHE A 189 -15.05 -31.56 -23.04
C PHE A 189 -16.15 -31.68 -24.11
N GLY A 190 -17.39 -31.94 -23.69
CA GLY A 190 -18.47 -32.32 -24.59
C GLY A 190 -18.36 -33.78 -25.03
N HIS A 191 -19.42 -34.29 -25.64
CA HIS A 191 -19.46 -35.66 -26.17
C HIS A 191 -20.18 -35.67 -27.52
N ALA A 192 -19.85 -36.65 -28.36
CA ALA A 192 -20.55 -36.87 -29.63
C ALA A 192 -21.91 -37.56 -29.38
N ARG A 193 -22.91 -37.28 -30.21
CA ARG A 193 -24.19 -37.99 -30.19
C ARG A 193 -23.96 -39.50 -30.24
N GLY A 194 -24.55 -40.23 -29.29
CA GLY A 194 -24.42 -41.68 -29.18
C GLY A 194 -23.12 -42.19 -28.53
N ALA A 195 -22.29 -41.33 -27.93
CA ALA A 195 -21.07 -41.77 -27.22
C ALA A 195 -21.37 -42.64 -25.99
N PHE A 196 -22.52 -42.47 -25.35
CA PHE A 196 -23.04 -43.31 -24.27
C PHE A 196 -24.58 -43.30 -24.27
N SER A 197 -25.20 -44.20 -23.50
CA SER A 197 -26.66 -44.27 -23.35
C SER A 197 -27.18 -43.02 -22.63
N GLY A 198 -27.66 -42.03 -23.40
CA GLY A 198 -28.10 -40.72 -22.90
C GLY A 198 -27.53 -39.52 -23.67
N ALA A 199 -26.58 -39.73 -24.59
CA ALA A 199 -25.96 -38.68 -25.40
C ALA A 199 -26.90 -38.19 -26.54
N VAL A 200 -27.52 -37.01 -26.37
CA VAL A 200 -28.51 -36.39 -27.29
C VAL A 200 -27.92 -35.30 -28.18
#